data_AF-A0A4Q4YVN3-F1
#
_entry.id   AF-A0A4Q4YVN3-F1
#
_cell.length_a   1.000
_cell.length_b   1.000
_cell.length_c   1.000
_cell.angle_alpha   90.00
_cell.angle_beta   90.00
_cell.angle_gamma   90.00
#
_symmetry.space_group_name_H-M   'P 1'
#
loop_
_entity.id
_entity.type
_entity.pdbx_description
1 polymer ?
#
loop_
_entity_poly.entity_id
_entity_poly.type
_entity_poly.pdbx_seq_one_letter_code
_entity_poly.pdbx_strand_id
1 'polypeptide(L)'
;MMPAPGQTGPINIQHNDMHLQNILIGDTNMYDVEHRFSPQTKLIDFGYATTQAVIPTLENLQLAEPGMVPGGQNNTVDDTPASQKNIYDVALNIQDLATMLAEIHAYSQLVTVNTGPNTTAVIMTNAGVTALKGAPITDTLRHLLFRCLAKNAADRPPLREVLQICEQQVYYTTEWNYRTLPAEAWVYETDHAIWDGLNDIVFNANYYEEYQQLAFGRRGSAAKLGGGDEDPDVPGMGGLADDQLRNLSARF
;
A
#
# COMPACT_ATOMS: atom_id res chain seq x y z
N MET A 1 12.03 25.73 1.69
CA MET A 1 12.70 26.22 2.91
C MET A 1 12.56 25.13 3.95
N MET A 2 13.67 24.51 4.40
CA MET A 2 13.59 23.46 5.43
C MET A 2 13.33 24.10 6.81
N PRO A 3 12.47 23.50 7.66
CA PRO A 3 12.13 24.05 8.97
C PRO A 3 13.33 24.05 9.92
N ALA A 4 13.31 24.96 10.89
CA ALA A 4 14.38 25.10 11.88
C ALA A 4 14.43 23.88 12.84
N PRO A 5 15.60 23.55 13.40
CA PRO A 5 15.73 22.45 14.37
C PRO A 5 14.77 22.65 15.55
N GLY A 6 13.98 21.62 15.87
CA GLY A 6 12.96 21.67 16.94
C GLY A 6 11.54 21.98 16.46
N GLN A 7 11.35 22.36 15.18
CA GLN A 7 10.04 22.28 14.53
C GLN A 7 9.83 20.87 13.99
N THR A 8 8.72 20.24 14.38
CA THR A 8 8.35 18.87 14.01
C THR A 8 8.05 18.76 12.52
N GLY A 9 9.09 18.58 11.71
CA GLY A 9 9.02 18.16 10.32
C GLY A 9 8.23 19.07 9.37
N PRO A 10 8.34 18.85 8.06
CA PRO A 10 7.41 19.45 7.11
C PRO A 10 5.99 18.87 7.33
N ILE A 11 5.08 19.71 7.81
CA ILE A 11 3.64 19.42 7.88
C ILE A 11 2.98 19.68 6.51
N ASN A 12 1.89 18.99 6.21
CA ASN A 12 1.08 19.20 4.99
C ASN A 12 1.81 18.86 3.65
N ILE A 13 2.60 17.78 3.64
CA ILE A 13 3.15 17.20 2.41
C ILE A 13 2.15 16.24 1.79
N GLN A 14 1.88 16.43 0.51
CA GLN A 14 1.21 15.47 -0.35
C GLN A 14 2.25 14.73 -1.20
N HIS A 15 2.25 13.40 -1.18
CA HIS A 15 3.27 12.62 -1.91
C HIS A 15 3.07 12.70 -3.44
N ASN A 16 1.81 12.69 -3.89
CA ASN A 16 1.36 12.64 -5.29
C ASN A 16 1.72 11.39 -6.10
N ASP A 17 2.63 10.56 -5.59
CA ASP A 17 3.09 9.35 -6.28
C ASP A 17 3.20 8.15 -5.35
N MET A 18 2.18 7.93 -4.52
CA MET A 18 2.17 6.81 -3.57
C MET A 18 1.69 5.54 -4.26
N HIS A 19 2.62 4.66 -4.62
CA HIS A 19 2.35 3.34 -5.17
C HIS A 19 3.29 2.28 -4.59
N LEU A 20 2.98 0.98 -4.76
CA LEU A 20 3.77 -0.13 -4.19
C LEU A 20 5.27 -0.08 -4.53
N GLN A 21 5.67 0.43 -5.71
CA GLN A 21 7.09 0.56 -6.08
C GLN A 21 7.83 1.69 -5.33
N ASN A 22 7.10 2.62 -4.69
CA ASN A 22 7.66 3.69 -3.86
C ASN A 22 7.62 3.33 -2.37
N ILE A 23 7.44 2.05 -2.06
CA ILE A 23 7.53 1.50 -0.70
C ILE A 23 8.76 0.58 -0.64
N LEU A 24 9.71 0.90 0.22
CA LEU A 24 10.85 0.04 0.52
C LEU A 24 10.63 -0.72 1.82
N ILE A 25 11.10 -1.97 1.82
CA ILE A 25 11.20 -2.81 3.00
C ILE A 25 12.69 -2.89 3.36
N GLY A 26 13.04 -2.43 4.55
CA GLY A 26 14.40 -2.44 5.08
C GLY A 26 14.77 -3.80 5.68
N ASP A 27 16.07 -4.02 5.87
CA ASP A 27 16.60 -5.23 6.48
C ASP A 27 16.03 -5.43 7.89
N THR A 28 15.74 -6.69 8.21
CA THR A 28 15.29 -7.12 9.52
C THR A 28 16.44 -7.43 10.48
N ASN A 29 17.69 -7.34 10.02
CA ASN A 29 18.86 -7.54 10.84
C ASN A 29 18.96 -6.48 11.97
N MET A 30 18.41 -6.84 13.12
CA MET A 30 18.44 -6.06 14.34
C MET A 30 19.83 -5.87 14.96
N TYR A 31 20.86 -6.53 14.42
CA TYR A 31 22.26 -6.33 14.79
C TYR A 31 22.97 -5.28 13.92
N ASP A 32 22.36 -4.85 12.82
CA ASP A 32 22.85 -3.70 12.07
C ASP A 32 22.51 -2.41 12.84
N VAL A 33 23.57 -1.76 13.33
CA VAL A 33 23.47 -0.52 14.10
C VAL A 33 22.89 0.65 13.28
N GLU A 34 23.02 0.64 11.96
CA GLU A 34 22.47 1.68 11.08
C GLU A 34 20.97 1.49 10.82
N HIS A 35 20.51 0.24 10.81
CA HIS A 35 19.10 -0.09 10.54
C HIS A 35 18.25 -0.28 11.81
N ARG A 36 18.88 -0.44 12.99
CA ARG A 36 18.21 -0.64 14.28
C ARG A 36 17.15 0.40 14.64
N PHE A 37 17.32 1.66 14.22
CA PHE A 37 16.40 2.76 14.55
C PHE A 37 15.52 3.20 13.38
N SER A 38 15.65 2.52 12.25
CA SER A 38 14.87 2.82 11.06
C SER A 38 13.54 2.06 11.10
N PRO A 39 12.40 2.67 10.71
CA PRO A 39 11.20 1.89 10.44
C PRO A 39 11.50 0.87 9.32
N GLN A 40 10.93 -0.33 9.45
CA GLN A 40 11.11 -1.42 8.50
C GLN A 40 10.47 -1.09 7.15
N THR A 41 9.33 -0.41 7.14
CA THR A 41 8.69 0.06 5.91
C THR A 41 8.95 1.55 5.73
N LYS A 42 9.40 1.95 4.54
CA LYS A 42 9.74 3.33 4.19
C LYS A 42 9.01 3.76 2.93
N LEU A 43 8.39 4.93 2.99
CA LEU A 43 7.94 5.64 1.80
C LEU A 43 9.13 6.40 1.18
N ILE A 44 9.33 6.25 -0.12
CA ILE A 44 10.42 6.87 -0.88
C ILE A 44 9.89 7.65 -2.09
N ASP A 45 10.80 8.37 -2.75
CA ASP A 45 10.56 9.13 -3.97
C ASP A 45 9.52 10.27 -3.84
N PHE A 46 9.94 11.31 -3.12
CA PHE A 46 9.19 12.56 -2.99
C PHE A 46 9.40 13.50 -4.20
N GLY A 47 9.84 13.01 -5.36
CA GLY A 47 10.12 13.84 -6.54
C GLY A 47 8.89 14.62 -7.05
N TYR A 48 7.70 14.06 -6.85
CA TYR A 48 6.41 14.70 -7.17
C TYR A 48 5.72 15.35 -5.97
N ALA A 49 6.35 15.33 -4.80
CA ALA A 49 5.72 15.80 -3.58
C ALA A 49 5.48 17.31 -3.63
N THR A 50 4.32 17.72 -3.13
CA THR A 50 3.97 19.14 -2.98
C THR A 50 3.71 19.45 -1.52
N THR A 51 4.26 20.57 -1.05
CA THR A 51 3.85 21.16 0.22
C THR A 51 2.67 22.08 -0.06
N GLN A 52 1.52 21.80 0.53
CA GLN A 52 0.45 22.77 0.53
C GLN A 52 0.73 23.81 1.61
N ALA A 53 0.74 25.09 1.24
CA ALA A 53 0.83 26.16 2.22
C ALA A 53 -0.37 26.04 3.16
N VAL A 54 -0.12 25.75 4.44
CA VAL A 54 -1.13 25.97 5.47
C VAL A 54 -1.23 27.48 5.58
N ILE A 55 -2.14 28.10 4.82
CA ILE A 55 -2.58 29.45 5.14
C ILE A 55 -3.38 29.25 6.44
N PRO A 56 -2.89 29.68 7.61
CA PRO A 56 -3.78 29.74 8.77
C PRO A 56 -4.89 30.68 8.33
N THR A 57 -6.10 30.15 8.17
CA THR A 57 -7.23 30.97 7.80
C THR A 57 -7.29 32.12 8.82
N LEU A 58 -7.24 33.34 8.32
CA LEU A 58 -7.43 34.57 9.11
C LEU A 58 -8.78 34.54 9.88
N GLU A 59 -9.67 33.59 9.57
CA GLU A 59 -10.89 33.28 10.32
C GLU A 59 -10.64 32.85 11.78
N ASN A 60 -9.44 32.40 12.15
CA ASN A 60 -9.12 32.11 13.56
C ASN A 60 -8.64 33.33 14.37
N LEU A 61 -8.47 34.50 13.73
CA LEU A 61 -8.07 35.74 14.41
C LEU A 61 -9.23 36.75 14.57
N GLN A 62 -10.41 36.47 14.01
CA GLN A 62 -11.55 37.39 14.08
C GLN A 62 -12.82 36.61 14.44
N LEU A 63 -13.27 36.80 15.70
CA LEU A 63 -14.59 36.50 16.31
C LEU A 63 -14.58 35.69 17.62
N ALA A 64 -13.48 35.67 18.38
CA ALA A 64 -13.56 35.34 19.80
C ALA A 64 -13.92 36.60 20.61
N GLU A 65 -15.22 36.85 20.82
CA GLU A 65 -15.69 37.77 21.86
C GLU A 65 -15.15 37.32 23.24
N PRO A 66 -14.80 38.25 24.15
CA PRO A 66 -14.22 37.89 25.44
C PRO A 66 -15.21 37.07 26.27
N GLY A 67 -14.94 35.77 26.43
CA GLY A 67 -15.75 34.87 27.26
C GLY A 67 -16.41 33.69 26.55
N MET A 68 -16.27 33.56 25.22
CA MET A 68 -16.66 32.32 24.52
C MET A 68 -15.50 31.32 24.53
N VAL A 69 -15.73 30.17 25.16
CA VAL A 69 -14.89 28.97 24.97
C VAL A 69 -14.95 28.63 23.48
N PRO A 70 -13.82 28.49 22.75
CA PRO A 70 -13.87 28.16 21.34
C PRO A 70 -14.60 26.83 21.13
N GLY A 71 -15.81 26.90 20.59
CA GLY A 71 -16.55 25.74 20.14
C GLY A 71 -15.84 25.14 18.93
N GLY A 72 -15.34 23.92 19.08
CA GLY A 72 -15.10 22.97 17.99
C GLY A 72 -14.17 23.42 16.86
N GLN A 73 -12.86 23.49 17.10
CA GLN A 73 -11.87 23.44 16.03
C GLN A 73 -11.37 21.99 15.87
N ASN A 74 -12.10 21.20 15.09
CA ASN A 74 -11.69 19.83 14.72
C ASN A 74 -10.75 19.77 13.51
N ASN A 75 -10.32 20.91 12.94
CA ASN A 75 -9.23 20.93 11.96
C ASN A 75 -7.89 20.84 12.70
N THR A 76 -7.68 19.70 13.37
CA THR A 76 -6.37 19.32 13.87
C THR A 76 -5.44 19.12 12.68
N VAL A 77 -4.15 19.33 12.90
CA VAL A 77 -3.04 19.28 11.91
C VAL A 77 -3.03 18.00 11.04
N ASP A 78 -3.80 16.98 11.44
CA ASP A 78 -3.84 15.64 10.87
C ASP A 78 -4.88 15.47 9.72
N ASP A 79 -5.81 16.43 9.53
CA ASP A 79 -6.91 16.35 8.55
C ASP A 79 -6.86 17.46 7.47
N THR A 80 -5.71 17.53 6.80
CA THR A 80 -5.45 18.49 5.72
C THR A 80 -5.86 17.91 4.36
N PRO A 81 -6.07 18.73 3.32
CA PRO A 81 -6.29 18.20 1.97
C PRO A 81 -5.15 17.31 1.48
N ALA A 82 -3.91 17.60 1.88
CA ALA A 82 -2.75 16.75 1.59
C ALA A 82 -2.84 15.39 2.29
N SER A 83 -3.15 15.35 3.59
CA SER A 83 -3.32 14.08 4.30
C SER A 83 -4.49 13.28 3.76
N GLN A 84 -5.59 13.94 3.37
CA GLN A 84 -6.74 13.30 2.76
C GLN A 84 -6.45 12.68 1.39
N LYS A 85 -5.58 13.29 0.58
CA LYS A 85 -5.09 12.66 -0.65
C LYS A 85 -4.17 11.50 -0.34
N ASN A 86 -3.24 11.67 0.61
CA ASN A 86 -2.32 10.61 0.99
C ASN A 86 -3.04 9.36 1.52
N ILE A 87 -4.08 9.53 2.33
CA ILE A 87 -4.93 8.44 2.84
C ILE A 87 -5.57 7.68 1.69
N TYR A 88 -6.08 8.40 0.68
CA TYR A 88 -6.66 7.78 -0.51
C TYR A 88 -5.63 6.96 -1.28
N ASP A 89 -4.43 7.50 -1.51
CA ASP A 89 -3.38 6.85 -2.28
C ASP A 89 -2.82 5.61 -1.58
N VAL A 90 -2.60 5.69 -0.26
CA VAL A 90 -2.17 4.51 0.52
C VAL A 90 -3.25 3.43 0.53
N ALA A 91 -4.52 3.80 0.54
CA ALA A 91 -5.62 2.83 0.52
C ALA A 91 -5.75 2.11 -0.83
N LEU A 92 -5.32 2.72 -1.94
CA LEU A 92 -5.19 2.02 -3.23
C LEU A 92 -4.15 0.90 -3.11
N ASN A 93 -2.99 1.19 -2.53
CA ASN A 93 -1.94 0.18 -2.32
C ASN A 93 -2.41 -0.97 -1.43
N ILE A 94 -3.13 -0.68 -0.35
CA ILE A 94 -3.66 -1.72 0.54
C ILE A 94 -4.75 -2.53 -0.16
N GLN A 95 -5.62 -1.91 -0.95
CA GLN A 95 -6.61 -2.62 -1.76
C GLN A 95 -5.94 -3.54 -2.79
N ASP A 96 -4.90 -3.06 -3.46
CA ASP A 96 -4.11 -3.82 -4.42
C ASP A 96 -3.51 -5.08 -3.78
N LEU A 97 -2.94 -4.94 -2.57
CA LEU A 97 -2.45 -6.09 -1.80
C LEU A 97 -3.59 -7.03 -1.37
N ALA A 98 -4.68 -6.48 -0.81
CA ALA A 98 -5.81 -7.27 -0.31
C ALA A 98 -6.53 -8.06 -1.42
N THR A 99 -6.51 -7.55 -2.65
CA THR A 99 -7.18 -8.16 -3.80
C THR A 99 -6.23 -8.93 -4.71
N MET A 100 -4.95 -9.08 -4.31
CA MET A 100 -3.91 -9.72 -5.13
C MET A 100 -3.82 -9.10 -6.54
N LEU A 101 -3.91 -7.77 -6.63
CA LEU A 101 -3.87 -7.00 -7.88
C LEU A 101 -4.98 -7.38 -8.88
N ALA A 102 -6.14 -7.85 -8.38
CA ALA A 102 -7.28 -8.14 -9.24
C ALA A 102 -7.72 -6.90 -10.03
N GLU A 103 -8.23 -7.09 -11.25
CA GLU A 103 -8.73 -5.97 -12.06
C GLU A 103 -9.94 -5.30 -11.38
N ILE A 104 -9.75 -4.05 -10.95
CA ILE A 104 -10.77 -3.28 -10.26
C ILE A 104 -11.52 -2.40 -11.26
N HIS A 105 -12.83 -2.62 -11.37
CA HIS A 105 -13.68 -1.81 -12.23
C HIS A 105 -13.92 -0.43 -11.61
N ALA A 106 -13.58 0.63 -12.35
CA ALA A 106 -13.41 2.00 -11.86
C ALA A 106 -14.71 2.82 -11.68
N TYR A 107 -15.84 2.19 -11.33
CA TYR A 107 -17.08 2.93 -11.07
C TYR A 107 -17.34 3.09 -9.58
N SER A 108 -17.67 4.31 -9.16
CA SER A 108 -18.02 4.58 -7.76
C SER A 108 -19.31 3.86 -7.38
N GLN A 109 -19.37 3.33 -6.16
CA GLN A 109 -20.51 2.56 -5.64
C GLN A 109 -20.96 3.08 -4.28
N LEU A 110 -22.26 3.01 -4.01
CA LEU A 110 -22.80 3.27 -2.69
C LEU A 110 -22.62 2.05 -1.79
N VAL A 111 -22.07 2.27 -0.60
CA VAL A 111 -21.82 1.21 0.39
C VAL A 111 -22.22 1.70 1.78
N THR A 112 -22.75 0.79 2.59
CA THR A 112 -22.94 1.02 4.03
C THR A 112 -21.65 0.65 4.74
N VAL A 113 -21.07 1.61 5.46
CA VAL A 113 -19.81 1.45 6.20
C VAL A 113 -19.98 1.62 7.68
N ASN A 114 -19.20 0.89 8.48
CA ASN A 114 -19.07 1.11 9.91
C ASN A 114 -18.15 2.32 10.14
N THR A 115 -18.63 3.30 10.91
CA THR A 115 -17.88 4.51 11.31
C THR A 115 -17.50 4.50 12.79
N GLY A 116 -17.85 3.43 13.50
CA GLY A 116 -17.64 3.24 14.93
C GLY A 116 -18.33 1.96 15.41
N PRO A 117 -18.20 1.60 16.70
CA PRO A 117 -18.67 0.32 17.24
C PRO A 117 -20.16 0.02 17.00
N ASN A 118 -21.00 1.06 16.88
CA ASN A 118 -22.43 0.94 16.66
C ASN A 118 -22.97 2.00 15.68
N THR A 119 -22.12 2.56 14.83
CA THR A 119 -22.48 3.64 13.92
C THR A 119 -22.18 3.24 12.49
N THR A 120 -23.14 3.51 11.60
CA THR A 120 -22.99 3.28 10.16
C THR A 120 -23.27 4.54 9.37
N ALA A 121 -22.67 4.64 8.20
CA ALA A 121 -22.92 5.69 7.23
C ALA A 121 -23.05 5.08 5.83
N VAL A 122 -23.82 5.73 4.96
CA VAL A 122 -23.84 5.39 3.53
C VAL A 122 -22.94 6.37 2.80
N ILE A 123 -21.91 5.85 2.14
CA ILE A 123 -20.92 6.67 1.43
C ILE A 123 -20.78 6.22 -0.02
N MET A 124 -20.33 7.12 -0.89
CA MET A 124 -19.95 6.81 -2.25
C MET A 124 -18.44 6.52 -2.29
N THR A 125 -18.05 5.29 -2.61
CA THR A 125 -16.65 4.85 -2.63
C THR A 125 -16.15 4.56 -4.04
N ASN A 126 -14.88 4.84 -4.30
CA ASN A 126 -14.16 4.43 -5.50
C ASN A 126 -13.48 3.06 -5.32
N ALA A 127 -13.64 2.43 -4.17
CA ALA A 127 -13.09 1.11 -3.90
C ALA A 127 -13.69 0.04 -4.82
N GLY A 128 -12.91 -1.01 -5.08
CA GLY A 128 -13.34 -2.22 -5.78
C GLY A 128 -14.28 -3.06 -4.94
N VAL A 129 -15.53 -2.61 -4.76
CA VAL A 129 -16.49 -3.21 -3.80
C VAL A 129 -16.64 -4.72 -3.97
N THR A 130 -16.77 -5.20 -5.21
CA THR A 130 -16.91 -6.64 -5.48
C THR A 130 -15.64 -7.40 -5.12
N ALA A 131 -14.46 -6.90 -5.53
CA ALA A 131 -13.18 -7.52 -5.24
C ALA A 131 -12.90 -7.55 -3.73
N LEU A 132 -13.11 -6.44 -3.03
CA LEU A 132 -12.90 -6.34 -1.59
C LEU A 132 -13.89 -7.16 -0.75
N LYS A 133 -15.11 -7.42 -1.26
CA LYS A 133 -16.05 -8.35 -0.63
C LYS A 133 -15.61 -9.82 -0.77
N GLY A 134 -14.90 -10.15 -1.85
CA GLY A 134 -14.33 -11.48 -2.08
C GLY A 134 -12.94 -11.69 -1.46
N ALA A 135 -12.24 -10.61 -1.13
CA ALA A 135 -10.91 -10.64 -0.55
C ALA A 135 -10.91 -11.30 0.85
N PRO A 136 -9.89 -12.10 1.20
CA PRO A 136 -9.74 -12.72 2.52
C PRO A 136 -9.22 -11.71 3.55
N ILE A 137 -9.99 -10.63 3.77
CA ILE A 137 -9.69 -9.59 4.75
C ILE A 137 -10.82 -9.43 5.75
N THR A 138 -10.48 -8.94 6.95
CA THR A 138 -11.46 -8.65 7.99
C THR A 138 -12.46 -7.59 7.55
N ASP A 139 -13.66 -7.64 8.12
CA ASP A 139 -14.68 -6.59 7.91
C ASP A 139 -14.13 -5.22 8.32
N THR A 140 -13.40 -5.13 9.44
CA THR A 140 -12.78 -3.88 9.90
C THR A 140 -11.90 -3.26 8.81
N LEU A 141 -10.98 -4.02 8.21
CA LEU A 141 -10.11 -3.52 7.14
C LEU A 141 -10.92 -3.16 5.89
N ARG A 142 -11.91 -3.99 5.51
CA ARG A 142 -12.76 -3.74 4.35
C ARG A 142 -13.54 -2.43 4.47
N HIS A 143 -14.16 -2.21 5.63
CA HIS A 143 -14.91 -0.99 5.93
C HIS A 143 -14.00 0.24 6.01
N LEU A 144 -12.78 0.10 6.55
CA LEU A 144 -11.77 1.15 6.52
C LEU A 144 -11.39 1.52 5.08
N LEU A 145 -11.11 0.54 4.21
CA LEU A 145 -10.78 0.77 2.80
C LEU A 145 -11.90 1.48 2.04
N PHE A 146 -13.16 1.09 2.26
CA PHE A 146 -14.31 1.79 1.67
C PHE A 146 -14.35 3.27 2.04
N ARG A 147 -14.01 3.59 3.30
CA ARG A 147 -13.97 4.97 3.79
C ARG A 147 -12.75 5.73 3.28
N CYS A 148 -11.54 5.15 3.32
CA CYS A 148 -10.33 5.81 2.81
C CYS A 148 -10.42 6.09 1.29
N LEU A 149 -11.08 5.20 0.54
CA LEU A 149 -11.35 5.35 -0.89
C LEU A 149 -12.67 6.07 -1.19
N ALA A 150 -13.25 6.79 -0.24
CA ALA A 150 -14.45 7.58 -0.48
C ALA A 150 -14.21 8.65 -1.56
N LYS A 151 -15.21 8.81 -2.42
CA LYS A 151 -15.19 9.80 -3.51
C LYS A 151 -15.09 11.22 -2.96
N ASN A 152 -15.85 11.53 -1.91
CA ASN A 152 -15.74 12.80 -1.20
C ASN A 152 -14.67 12.69 -0.12
N ALA A 153 -13.76 13.67 -0.05
CA ALA A 153 -12.73 13.70 0.98
C ALA A 153 -13.31 13.82 2.41
N ALA A 154 -14.46 14.47 2.58
CA ALA A 154 -15.12 14.60 3.88
C ALA A 154 -15.66 13.28 4.46
N ASP A 155 -15.85 12.26 3.61
CA ASP A 155 -16.32 10.93 4.02
C ASP A 155 -15.15 10.00 4.43
N ARG A 156 -13.91 10.45 4.23
CA ARG A 156 -12.69 9.72 4.59
C ARG A 156 -12.36 9.95 6.06
N PRO A 157 -11.77 8.96 6.76
CA PRO A 157 -11.31 9.14 8.13
C PRO A 157 -10.13 10.14 8.19
N PRO A 158 -9.94 10.87 9.30
CA PRO A 158 -8.71 11.60 9.56
C PRO A 158 -7.55 10.62 9.80
N LEU A 159 -6.31 11.06 9.55
CA LEU A 159 -5.12 10.21 9.64
C LEU A 159 -4.96 9.52 11.00
N ARG A 160 -5.29 10.23 12.09
CA ARG A 160 -5.25 9.69 13.45
C ARG A 160 -6.19 8.50 13.64
N GLU A 161 -7.39 8.58 13.06
CA GLU A 161 -8.35 7.47 13.15
C GLU A 161 -7.84 6.26 12.35
N VAL A 162 -7.29 6.48 11.15
CA VAL A 162 -6.68 5.41 10.35
C VAL A 162 -5.56 4.71 11.14
N LEU A 163 -4.64 5.48 11.72
CA LEU A 163 -3.55 4.95 12.52
C LEU A 163 -4.07 4.14 13.71
N GLN A 164 -5.03 4.70 14.47
CA GLN A 164 -5.59 4.04 15.64
C GLN A 164 -6.26 2.70 15.27
N ILE A 165 -7.02 2.64 14.17
CA ILE A 165 -7.64 1.41 13.71
C ILE A 165 -6.57 0.38 13.35
N CYS A 166 -5.56 0.78 12.57
CA CYS A 166 -4.47 -0.11 12.18
C CYS A 166 -3.68 -0.63 13.39
N GLU A 167 -3.27 0.24 14.32
CA GLU A 167 -2.55 -0.15 15.54
C GLU A 167 -3.36 -1.12 16.39
N GLN A 168 -4.65 -0.86 16.59
CA GLN A 168 -5.53 -1.75 17.33
C GLN A 168 -5.66 -3.12 16.66
N GLN A 169 -5.81 -3.15 15.33
CA GLN A 169 -5.90 -4.41 14.60
C GLN A 169 -4.57 -5.17 14.65
N VAL A 170 -3.41 -4.52 14.50
CA VAL A 170 -2.12 -5.21 14.57
C VAL A 170 -1.84 -5.73 15.99
N TYR A 171 -2.19 -4.96 17.03
CA TYR A 171 -1.85 -5.33 18.40
C TYR A 171 -2.79 -6.38 19.02
N TYR A 172 -4.08 -6.36 18.68
CA TYR A 172 -5.10 -7.19 19.35
C TYR A 172 -5.65 -8.34 18.49
N THR A 173 -5.29 -8.41 17.22
CA THR A 173 -5.73 -9.49 16.34
C THR A 173 -4.73 -10.64 16.38
N THR A 174 -5.24 -11.86 16.37
CA THR A 174 -4.47 -13.11 16.30
C THR A 174 -5.05 -13.97 15.18
N GLU A 175 -4.39 -15.07 14.86
CA GLU A 175 -4.86 -16.02 13.83
C GLU A 175 -6.31 -16.50 14.09
N TRP A 176 -6.73 -16.56 15.36
CA TRP A 176 -8.09 -16.92 15.74
C TRP A 176 -9.15 -16.00 15.15
N ASN A 177 -8.86 -14.71 15.01
CA ASN A 177 -9.77 -13.72 14.46
C ASN A 177 -10.03 -13.91 12.96
N TYR A 178 -9.15 -14.64 12.26
CA TYR A 178 -9.24 -14.88 10.82
C TYR A 178 -9.92 -16.21 10.48
N ARG A 179 -10.28 -17.04 11.46
CA ARG A 179 -10.91 -18.36 11.23
C ARG A 179 -12.27 -18.32 10.53
N THR A 180 -12.92 -17.17 10.51
CA THR A 180 -14.21 -16.96 9.83
C THR A 180 -14.04 -16.60 8.35
N LEU A 181 -12.81 -16.33 7.90
CA LEU A 181 -12.53 -16.09 6.49
C LEU A 181 -12.47 -17.42 5.72
N PRO A 182 -12.82 -17.40 4.42
CA PRO A 182 -12.77 -18.58 3.57
C PRO A 182 -11.33 -19.08 3.39
N ALA A 183 -11.19 -20.41 3.21
CA ALA A 183 -9.94 -21.17 3.21
C ALA A 183 -9.24 -21.22 4.59
N GLU A 184 -8.31 -22.16 4.78
CA GLU A 184 -7.47 -22.26 5.97
C GLU A 184 -6.49 -21.08 6.11
N ALA A 185 -6.81 -19.91 5.53
CA ALA A 185 -5.98 -18.72 5.45
C ALA A 185 -5.46 -18.26 6.82
N TRP A 186 -6.24 -18.49 7.88
CA TRP A 186 -5.86 -18.18 9.25
C TRP A 186 -4.53 -18.84 9.68
N VAL A 187 -4.12 -19.98 9.11
CA VAL A 187 -2.81 -20.60 9.43
C VAL A 187 -1.63 -19.72 8.99
N TYR A 188 -1.85 -18.85 8.00
CA TYR A 188 -0.87 -17.90 7.47
C TYR A 188 -0.89 -16.55 8.20
N GLU A 189 -1.82 -16.35 9.15
CA GLU A 189 -1.99 -15.10 9.91
C GLU A 189 -1.32 -15.17 11.30
N THR A 190 -0.45 -16.15 11.52
CA THR A 190 0.39 -16.21 12.72
C THR A 190 1.65 -15.36 12.53
N ASP A 191 2.21 -14.80 13.62
CA ASP A 191 3.47 -14.05 13.56
C ASP A 191 4.58 -14.84 12.85
N HIS A 192 4.65 -16.15 13.12
CA HIS A 192 5.65 -17.02 12.50
C HIS A 192 5.43 -17.19 10.99
N ALA A 193 4.19 -17.43 10.55
CA ALA A 193 3.90 -17.60 9.13
C ALA A 193 4.07 -16.29 8.33
N ILE A 194 3.68 -15.15 8.92
CA ILE A 194 3.91 -13.83 8.33
C ILE A 194 5.41 -13.57 8.20
N TRP A 195 6.18 -13.88 9.24
CA TRP A 195 7.64 -13.72 9.24
C TRP A 195 8.32 -14.62 8.20
N ASP A 196 7.94 -15.89 8.13
CA ASP A 196 8.49 -16.84 7.16
C ASP A 196 8.15 -16.41 5.73
N GLY A 197 6.90 -15.98 5.48
CA GLY A 197 6.49 -15.43 4.20
C GLY A 197 7.28 -14.18 3.80
N LEU A 198 7.46 -13.23 4.73
CA LEU A 198 8.28 -12.03 4.50
C LEU A 198 9.74 -12.39 4.21
N ASN A 199 10.32 -13.34 4.96
CA ASN A 199 11.66 -13.82 4.67
C ASN A 199 11.76 -14.44 3.29
N ASP A 200 10.86 -15.35 2.92
CA ASP A 200 10.93 -16.02 1.64
C ASP A 200 10.73 -15.07 0.45
N ILE A 201 9.81 -14.11 0.57
CA ILE A 201 9.43 -13.20 -0.51
C ILE A 201 10.39 -12.01 -0.62
N VAL A 202 10.88 -11.48 0.50
CA VAL A 202 11.61 -10.21 0.54
C VAL A 202 13.10 -10.42 0.83
N PHE A 203 13.44 -11.16 1.90
CA PHE A 203 14.82 -11.20 2.39
C PHE A 203 15.66 -12.35 1.79
N ASN A 204 15.01 -13.44 1.43
CA ASN A 204 15.57 -14.63 0.79
C ASN A 204 15.12 -14.74 -0.67
N ALA A 205 14.52 -13.68 -1.23
CA ALA A 205 14.25 -13.59 -2.65
C ALA A 205 15.53 -13.95 -3.39
N ASN A 206 15.49 -15.05 -4.15
CA ASN A 206 16.69 -15.74 -4.59
C ASN A 206 17.48 -14.84 -5.56
N TYR A 207 18.40 -14.07 -4.99
CA TYR A 207 19.14 -12.98 -5.61
C TYR A 207 20.04 -13.46 -6.75
N TYR A 208 20.19 -14.78 -6.92
CA TYR A 208 21.13 -15.39 -7.85
C TYR A 208 20.81 -15.10 -9.32
N GLU A 209 19.55 -15.13 -9.74
CA GLU A 209 19.18 -14.87 -11.13
C GLU A 209 19.29 -13.38 -11.48
N GLU A 210 18.84 -12.49 -10.60
CA GLU A 210 18.88 -11.05 -10.81
C GLU A 210 20.31 -10.49 -10.68
N TYR A 211 21.09 -10.97 -9.71
CA TYR A 211 22.52 -10.66 -9.62
C TYR A 211 23.28 -11.15 -10.85
N GLN A 212 22.96 -12.33 -11.41
CA GLN A 212 23.56 -12.75 -12.67
C GLN A 212 23.14 -11.83 -13.83
N GLN A 213 21.89 -11.39 -13.90
CA GLN A 213 21.43 -10.46 -14.94
C GLN A 213 22.07 -9.07 -14.82
N LEU A 214 22.31 -8.57 -13.61
CA LEU A 214 22.93 -7.28 -13.33
C LEU A 214 24.47 -7.33 -13.46
N ALA A 215 25.10 -8.41 -12.98
CA ALA A 215 26.57 -8.59 -13.02
C ALA A 215 27.09 -8.96 -14.41
N PHE A 216 26.31 -9.70 -15.22
CA PHE A 216 26.72 -10.10 -16.58
C PHE A 216 26.04 -9.29 -17.69
N GLY A 217 25.18 -8.32 -17.33
CA GLY A 217 24.43 -7.47 -18.25
C GLY A 217 23.37 -8.24 -19.03
N ARG A 218 22.31 -7.55 -19.46
CA ARG A 218 21.32 -8.07 -20.42
C ARG A 218 21.96 -8.32 -21.79
N ARG A 219 22.81 -9.34 -21.91
CA ARG A 219 23.24 -9.87 -23.21
C ARG A 219 22.12 -10.75 -23.75
N GLY A 220 21.09 -10.11 -24.31
CA GLY A 220 19.98 -10.89 -24.84
C GLY A 220 18.85 -10.12 -25.51
N SER A 221 19.09 -9.01 -26.22
CA SER A 221 18.05 -8.48 -27.14
C SER A 221 18.56 -7.64 -28.32
N ALA A 222 19.86 -7.67 -28.64
CA ALA A 222 20.38 -7.04 -29.86
C ALA A 222 20.52 -8.00 -31.05
N ALA A 223 20.25 -9.31 -30.86
CA ALA A 223 20.27 -10.31 -31.93
C ALA A 223 18.89 -10.55 -32.58
N LYS A 224 17.86 -9.74 -32.25
CA LYS A 224 16.50 -9.86 -32.82
C LYS A 224 16.06 -8.67 -33.67
N LEU A 225 17.00 -7.80 -34.07
CA LEU A 225 16.78 -6.72 -35.02
C LEU A 225 17.94 -6.68 -36.02
N GLY A 226 17.68 -7.18 -37.22
CA GLY A 226 18.62 -7.36 -38.34
C GLY A 226 18.52 -8.80 -38.81
N GLY A 227 17.65 -9.12 -39.77
CA GLY A 227 17.73 -8.66 -41.15
C GLY A 227 18.03 -9.93 -41.94
N GLY A 228 17.09 -10.35 -42.78
CA GLY A 228 17.16 -11.62 -43.49
C GLY A 228 18.39 -11.70 -44.38
N ASP A 229 18.91 -12.91 -44.53
CA ASP A 229 19.12 -13.53 -45.82
C ASP A 229 19.12 -15.05 -45.62
N GLU A 230 18.23 -15.70 -46.37
CA GLU A 230 18.17 -17.15 -46.54
C GLU A 230 19.42 -17.59 -47.31
N ASP A 231 20.12 -18.62 -46.82
CA ASP A 231 21.03 -19.40 -47.66
C ASP A 231 20.70 -20.89 -47.46
N PRO A 232 20.26 -21.60 -48.53
CA PRO A 232 19.82 -22.98 -48.44
C PRO A 232 21.03 -23.89 -48.68
N ASP A 233 21.52 -24.57 -47.64
CA ASP A 233 22.16 -25.90 -47.77
C ASP A 233 22.82 -26.30 -46.43
N VAL A 234 22.04 -26.85 -45.49
CA VAL A 234 22.58 -27.78 -44.49
C VAL A 234 21.54 -28.87 -44.19
N PRO A 235 21.84 -30.17 -44.41
CA PRO A 235 20.91 -31.28 -44.15
C PRO A 235 20.70 -31.50 -42.65
N GLY A 236 19.45 -31.83 -42.30
CA GLY A 236 19.00 -32.05 -40.93
C GLY A 236 19.63 -33.25 -40.22
N MET A 237 19.80 -33.10 -38.91
CA MET A 237 19.96 -34.18 -37.95
C MET A 237 18.96 -33.94 -36.82
N GLY A 238 18.04 -34.89 -36.69
CA GLY A 238 16.89 -34.80 -35.79
C GLY A 238 17.18 -35.15 -34.33
N GLY A 239 16.12 -34.96 -33.54
CA GLY A 239 15.90 -35.63 -32.25
C GLY A 239 16.39 -34.86 -31.03
N LEU A 240 15.46 -34.21 -30.32
CA LEU A 240 14.68 -34.82 -29.23
C LEU A 240 13.88 -33.70 -28.55
N ALA A 241 12.55 -33.84 -28.62
CA ALA A 241 11.63 -33.10 -27.79
C ALA A 241 11.82 -33.56 -26.34
N ASP A 242 11.94 -32.61 -25.42
CA ASP A 242 11.58 -32.83 -24.03
C ASP A 242 10.72 -31.65 -23.58
N ASP A 243 9.42 -31.89 -23.68
CA ASP A 243 8.37 -31.25 -22.91
C ASP A 243 8.71 -31.33 -21.42
N GLN A 244 8.97 -30.21 -20.76
CA GLN A 244 8.54 -29.98 -19.38
C GLN A 244 8.31 -28.48 -19.15
N LEU A 245 7.16 -28.01 -19.65
CA LEU A 245 6.45 -26.87 -19.09
C LEU A 245 6.12 -27.18 -17.62
N ARG A 246 6.96 -26.70 -16.70
CA ARG A 246 6.64 -26.69 -15.27
C ARG A 246 5.52 -25.67 -15.05
N ASN A 247 4.31 -26.20 -14.89
CA ASN A 247 3.14 -25.53 -14.34
C ASN A 247 3.51 -24.77 -13.05
N LEU A 248 3.54 -23.44 -13.11
CA LEU A 248 3.69 -22.53 -11.97
C LEU A 248 2.31 -22.04 -11.45
N SER A 249 1.22 -22.73 -11.79
CA SER A 249 -0.16 -22.27 -11.53
C SER A 249 -0.84 -22.91 -10.32
N ALA A 250 -0.09 -23.44 -9.35
CA ALA A 250 -0.68 -24.10 -8.18
C ALA A 250 -0.01 -23.71 -6.85
N ARG A 251 0.19 -22.41 -6.63
CA ARG A 251 0.48 -21.84 -5.30
C ARG A 251 0.00 -20.39 -5.22
N PHE A 252 -1.31 -20.19 -5.17
CA PHE A 252 -2.01 -19.09 -4.50
C PHE A 252 -3.43 -19.56 -4.19
#